data_AF-A0A9W6ME38-F1
#
_entry.id   AF-A0A9W6ME38-F1
#
_cell.length_a   1.000
_cell.length_b   1.000
_cell.length_c   1.000
_cell.angle_alpha   90.00
_cell.angle_beta   90.00
_cell.angle_gamma   90.00
#
_symmetry.space_group_name_H-M   'P 1'
#
loop_
_entity.id
_entity.type
_entity.pdbx_description
1 polymer ?
#
loop_
_entity_poly.entity_id
_entity_poly.type
_entity_poly.pdbx_seq_one_letter_code
_entity_poly.pdbx_strand_id
1 'polypeptide(L)'
;MRAASCGLVSGGWGHEQAAANPLIVAHVRRIARESRRIASVCTGASILAAAGLLDGRRVTTHWRWAGKLAARHPSVTVDPRPIYIRDGNLTTSATTCPPPPSRRGRGSASGT
;
A
#
# COMPACT_ATOMS: atom_id res chain seq x y z
N MET A 1 9.07 -14.96 -27.56
CA MET A 1 8.34 -13.92 -26.80
C MET A 1 8.46 -14.23 -25.32
N ARG A 2 9.15 -13.41 -24.51
CA ARG A 2 9.24 -13.63 -23.06
C ARG A 2 7.94 -13.15 -22.40
N ALA A 3 7.18 -14.05 -21.79
CA ALA A 3 5.96 -13.74 -21.04
C ALA A 3 6.15 -12.50 -20.14
N ALA A 4 5.13 -11.66 -20.06
CA ALA A 4 5.14 -10.54 -19.13
C ALA A 4 5.02 -11.10 -17.70
N SER A 5 6.16 -11.30 -17.02
CA SER A 5 6.18 -11.71 -15.61
C SER A 5 5.77 -10.52 -14.74
N CYS A 6 4.60 -10.64 -14.11
CA CYS A 6 4.08 -9.67 -13.17
C CYS A 6 3.87 -10.36 -11.82
N GLY A 7 4.56 -9.90 -10.78
CA GLY A 7 4.33 -10.34 -9.41
C GLY A 7 3.24 -9.49 -8.76
N LEU A 8 2.24 -10.12 -8.15
CA LEU A 8 1.16 -9.43 -7.44
C LEU A 8 1.14 -9.87 -5.98
N VAL A 9 1.13 -8.90 -5.06
CA VAL A 9 0.93 -9.13 -3.63
C VAL A 9 -0.43 -8.58 -3.22
N SER A 10 -1.37 -9.48 -2.96
CA SER A 10 -2.65 -9.11 -2.38
C SER A 10 -2.51 -8.78 -0.89
N GLY A 11 -3.30 -7.80 -0.45
CA GLY A 11 -3.47 -7.51 0.96
C GLY A 11 -4.52 -8.40 1.61
N GLY A 12 -4.68 -8.21 2.91
CA GLY A 12 -5.64 -8.89 3.74
C GLY A 12 -5.41 -8.59 5.22
N TRP A 13 -6.24 -9.21 6.06
CA TRP A 13 -5.97 -9.33 7.49
C TRP A 13 -4.74 -10.21 7.69
N GLY A 14 -3.86 -9.86 8.65
CA GLY A 14 -2.59 -10.55 8.86
C GLY A 14 -1.40 -10.06 8.00
N HIS A 15 -1.60 -9.04 7.16
CA HIS A 15 -0.51 -8.47 6.34
C HIS A 15 0.71 -8.03 7.17
N GLU A 16 0.52 -7.59 8.41
CA GLU A 16 1.63 -7.22 9.29
C GLU A 16 2.45 -8.44 9.74
N GLN A 17 1.79 -9.57 10.05
CA GLN A 17 2.47 -10.82 10.39
C GLN A 17 3.19 -11.39 9.17
N ALA A 18 2.58 -11.28 7.99
CA ALA A 18 3.21 -11.66 6.73
C ALA A 18 4.43 -10.78 6.41
N ALA A 19 4.35 -9.46 6.66
CA ALA A 19 5.46 -8.53 6.49
C ALA A 19 6.59 -8.76 7.52
N ALA A 20 6.28 -9.28 8.71
CA ALA A 20 7.26 -9.64 9.73
C ALA A 20 7.89 -11.03 9.50
N ASN A 21 7.30 -11.87 8.65
CA ASN A 21 7.80 -13.22 8.40
C ASN A 21 8.95 -13.20 7.36
N PRO A 22 10.20 -13.54 7.76
CA PRO A 22 11.36 -13.43 6.87
C PRO A 22 11.28 -14.38 5.66
N LEU A 23 10.62 -15.53 5.78
CA LEU A 23 10.44 -16.47 4.67
C LEU A 23 9.53 -15.88 3.59
N ILE A 24 8.43 -15.24 4.00
CA ILE A 24 7.50 -14.58 3.07
C ILE A 24 8.21 -13.40 2.38
N VAL A 25 8.90 -12.57 3.14
CA VAL A 25 9.65 -11.42 2.61
C VAL A 25 10.73 -11.87 1.63
N ALA A 26 11.52 -12.90 1.96
CA ALA A 26 12.53 -13.46 1.07
C ALA A 26 11.93 -14.03 -0.21
N HIS A 27 10.78 -14.72 -0.11
CA HIS A 27 10.08 -15.26 -1.27
C HIS A 27 9.57 -14.15 -2.21
N VAL A 28 8.98 -13.08 -1.65
CA VAL A 28 8.52 -11.92 -2.42
C VAL A 28 9.70 -11.21 -3.09
N ARG A 29 10.82 -11.04 -2.40
CA ARG A 29 12.06 -10.50 -3.00
C ARG A 29 12.54 -11.33 -4.19
N ARG A 30 12.50 -12.67 -4.07
CA ARG A 30 12.88 -13.58 -5.15
C ARG A 30 11.97 -13.40 -6.38
N ILE A 31 10.65 -13.43 -6.18
CA ILE A 31 9.68 -13.22 -7.27
C ILE A 31 9.87 -11.85 -7.92
N ALA A 32 10.12 -10.81 -7.11
CA ALA A 32 10.33 -9.46 -7.61
C ALA A 32 11.54 -9.34 -8.55
N ARG A 33 12.62 -10.08 -8.30
CA ARG A 33 13.80 -10.11 -9.21
C ARG A 33 13.51 -10.80 -10.54
N GLU A 34 12.61 -11.78 -10.53
CA GLU A 34 12.21 -12.55 -11.73
C GLU A 34 11.09 -11.84 -12.53
N SER A 35 10.46 -10.84 -11.92
CA SER A 35 9.31 -10.12 -12.48
C SER A 35 9.73 -8.82 -13.16
N ARG A 36 9.15 -8.54 -14.34
CA ARG A 36 9.32 -7.23 -14.99
C ARG A 36 8.52 -6.13 -14.29
N ARG A 37 7.40 -6.50 -13.68
CA ARG A 37 6.49 -5.58 -12.99
C ARG A 37 6.09 -6.17 -11.65
N ILE A 38 5.89 -5.30 -10.66
CA ILE A 38 5.41 -5.67 -9.34
C ILE A 38 4.18 -4.84 -9.02
N ALA A 39 3.17 -5.47 -8.45
CA ALA A 39 1.98 -4.79 -8.00
C ALA A 39 1.56 -5.20 -6.59
N SER A 40 0.88 -4.31 -5.88
CA SER A 40 0.16 -4.64 -4.66
C SER A 40 -1.25 -4.09 -4.65
N VAL A 41 -2.14 -4.82 -3.96
CA VAL A 41 -3.52 -4.39 -3.70
C VAL A 41 -3.73 -4.27 -2.20
N CYS A 42 -4.45 -3.22 -1.77
CA CYS A 42 -4.84 -3.00 -0.39
C CYS A 42 -3.62 -2.93 0.55
N THR A 43 -3.58 -3.77 1.59
CA THR A 43 -2.50 -3.83 2.57
C THR A 43 -1.27 -4.63 2.12
N GLY A 44 -1.30 -5.21 0.91
CA GLY A 44 -0.16 -5.95 0.34
C GLY A 44 1.09 -5.09 0.15
N ALA A 45 0.90 -3.76 0.08
CA ALA A 45 1.99 -2.78 0.09
C ALA A 45 2.91 -2.94 1.31
N SER A 46 2.40 -3.42 2.45
CA SER A 46 3.21 -3.61 3.67
C SER A 46 4.27 -4.70 3.51
N ILE A 47 3.96 -5.76 2.77
CA ILE A 47 4.91 -6.85 2.49
C ILE A 47 5.95 -6.38 1.47
N LEU A 48 5.53 -5.61 0.46
CA LEU A 48 6.47 -4.98 -0.48
C LEU A 48 7.40 -3.98 0.22
N ALA A 49 6.89 -3.23 1.21
CA ALA A 49 7.68 -2.32 2.02
C ALA A 49 8.70 -3.07 2.88
N ALA A 50 8.30 -4.14 3.57
CA ALA A 50 9.21 -5.01 4.31
C ALA A 50 10.27 -5.67 3.41
N ALA A 51 9.92 -5.95 2.16
CA ALA A 51 10.86 -6.41 1.15
C ALA A 51 11.83 -5.32 0.65
N GLY A 52 11.66 -4.05 1.04
CA GLY A 52 12.47 -2.92 0.56
C GLY A 52 12.21 -2.56 -0.91
N LEU A 53 11.09 -3.02 -1.48
CA LEU A 53 10.76 -2.79 -2.89
C LEU A 53 10.09 -1.43 -3.13
N LEU A 54 9.68 -0.76 -2.05
CA LEU A 54 8.98 0.53 -2.10
C LEU A 54 9.89 1.71 -1.71
N ASP A 55 11.13 1.47 -1.30
CA ASP A 55 12.04 2.50 -0.81
C ASP A 55 12.28 3.60 -1.86
N GLY A 56 12.09 4.85 -1.47
CA GLY A 56 12.21 6.02 -2.34
C GLY A 56 11.05 6.21 -3.33
N ARG A 57 9.98 5.41 -3.25
CA ARG A 57 8.86 5.44 -4.20
C ARG A 57 7.59 6.03 -3.59
N ARG A 58 6.72 6.51 -4.48
CA ARG A 58 5.38 6.96 -4.10
C ARG A 58 4.37 5.82 -4.23
N VAL A 59 3.63 5.55 -3.17
CA VAL A 59 2.71 4.42 -3.09
C VAL A 59 1.39 4.79 -2.44
N THR A 60 0.35 4.01 -2.74
CA THR A 60 -0.93 4.05 -2.03
C THR A 60 -1.20 2.69 -1.38
N THR A 61 -2.03 2.69 -0.34
CA THR A 61 -2.47 1.49 0.36
C THR A 61 -3.85 1.75 0.96
N HIS A 62 -4.45 0.75 1.60
CA HIS A 62 -5.69 0.94 2.32
C HIS A 62 -5.58 2.10 3.31
N TRP A 63 -6.47 3.09 3.21
CA TRP A 63 -6.41 4.36 3.94
C TRP A 63 -6.20 4.21 5.45
N ARG A 64 -6.88 3.24 6.07
CA ARG A 64 -6.75 2.92 7.50
C ARG A 64 -5.32 2.52 7.92
N TRP A 65 -4.53 2.00 6.99
CA TRP A 65 -3.17 1.50 7.23
C TRP A 65 -2.09 2.42 6.65
N ALA A 66 -2.46 3.44 5.88
CA ALA A 66 -1.51 4.35 5.23
C ALA A 66 -0.58 5.06 6.24
N GLY A 67 -1.14 5.58 7.34
CA GLY A 67 -0.33 6.21 8.40
C GLY A 67 0.64 5.24 9.07
N LYS A 68 0.22 3.99 9.30
CA LYS A 68 1.08 2.94 9.88
C LYS A 68 2.19 2.54 8.92
N LEU A 69 1.90 2.43 7.63
CA LEU A 69 2.89 2.11 6.61
C LEU A 69 3.96 3.20 6.53
N ALA A 70 3.55 4.48 6.50
CA ALA A 70 4.47 5.61 6.49
C ALA A 70 5.34 5.68 7.74
N ALA A 71 4.77 5.41 8.92
CA ALA A 71 5.51 5.41 10.18
C ALA A 71 6.57 4.30 10.27
N ARG A 72 6.30 3.12 9.71
CA ARG A 72 7.24 1.98 9.71
C ARG A 72 8.31 2.09 8.62
N HIS A 73 8.01 2.78 7.52
CA HIS A 73 8.88 2.89 6.35
C HIS A 73 9.01 4.36 5.93
N PRO A 74 9.83 5.16 6.63
CA PRO A 74 9.98 6.59 6.36
C PRO A 74 10.66 6.90 5.02
N SER A 75 11.33 5.92 4.40
CA SER A 75 11.85 5.98 3.03
C SER A 75 10.75 5.96 1.96
N VAL A 76 9.50 5.63 2.32
CA VAL A 76 8.39 5.42 1.40
C VAL A 76 7.42 6.60 1.46
N THR A 77 7.12 7.19 0.32
CA THR A 77 6.14 8.29 0.24
C THR A 77 4.73 7.71 0.10
N VAL A 78 3.98 7.62 1.20
CA VAL A 78 2.62 7.08 1.20
C VAL A 78 1.59 8.20 0.96
N ASP A 79 0.85 8.13 -0.14
CA ASP A 79 -0.28 9.03 -0.43
C ASP A 79 -1.61 8.23 -0.35
N PRO A 80 -2.45 8.45 0.68
CA PRO A 80 -3.69 7.71 0.86
C PRO A 80 -4.85 8.17 -0.03
N ARG A 81 -4.67 9.22 -0.85
CA ARG A 81 -5.77 9.81 -1.64
C ARG A 81 -6.05 9.06 -2.94
N PRO A 82 -5.04 8.66 -3.75
CA PRO A 82 -5.31 7.97 -5.00
C PRO A 82 -5.73 6.52 -4.76
N ILE A 83 -6.69 6.05 -5.56
CA ILE A 83 -7.11 4.63 -5.56
C ILE A 83 -5.97 3.74 -6.10
N TYR A 84 -5.15 4.25 -7.01
CA TYR A 84 -3.94 3.57 -7.43
C TYR A 84 -2.83 4.58 -7.77
N ILE A 85 -1.58 4.13 -7.63
CA ILE A 85 -0.38 4.86 -8.02
C ILE A 85 0.51 3.91 -8.81
N ARG A 86 1.00 4.38 -9.97
CA ARG A 86 2.00 3.67 -10.76
C ARG A 86 3.30 4.47 -10.76
N ASP A 87 4.37 3.84 -10.29
CA ASP A 87 5.71 4.40 -10.21
C ASP A 87 6.69 3.45 -10.94
N GLY A 88 6.89 3.73 -12.24
CA GLY A 88 7.69 2.89 -13.12
C GLY A 88 7.14 1.47 -13.30
N ASN A 89 7.89 0.49 -12.79
CA ASN A 89 7.54 -0.94 -12.79
C ASN A 89 6.71 -1.38 -11.58
N LEU A 90 6.43 -0.47 -10.64
CA LEU A 90 5.64 -0.70 -9.44
C LEU A 90 4.24 -0.12 -9.62
N THR A 91 3.21 -0.89 -9.29
CA THR A 91 1.82 -0.42 -9.19
C THR A 91 1.25 -0.74 -7.83
N THR A 92 0.73 0.25 -7.12
CA THR A 92 0.04 0.03 -5.84
C THR A 92 -1.40 0.50 -5.94
N SER A 93 -2.33 -0.24 -5.34
CA SER A 93 -3.72 0.16 -5.26
C SER A 93 -4.24 0.10 -3.82
N ALA A 94 -5.02 1.11 -3.47
CA ALA A 94 -5.85 1.13 -2.29
C ALA A 94 -7.19 0.45 -2.60
N THR A 95 -7.81 -0.09 -1.56
CA THR A 95 -9.24 -0.43 -1.56
C THR A 95 -9.97 0.73 -0.89
N THR A 96 -11.16 1.07 -1.40
CA THR A 96 -12.11 2.11 -0.94
C THR A 96 -11.50 3.43 -0.45
N CYS A 97 -12.00 4.54 -0.99
CA CYS A 97 -11.63 5.88 -0.49
C CYS A 97 -11.91 5.96 1.03
N PRO A 98 -11.07 6.66 1.83
CA PRO A 98 -11.39 6.92 3.23
C PRO A 98 -12.79 7.51 3.36
N PRO A 99 -13.54 7.14 4.43
CA PRO A 99 -14.85 7.71 4.66
C PRO A 99 -14.75 9.24 4.74
N PRO A 100 -15.76 9.98 4.25
CA PRO A 100 -15.76 11.43 4.38
C PRO A 100 -15.61 11.82 5.86
N PRO A 101 -14.93 12.93 6.17
CA PRO A 101 -14.83 13.41 7.54
C PRO A 101 -16.25 13.53 8.11
N SER A 102 -16.49 12.92 9.27
CA SER A 102 -17.78 13.02 9.96
C SER A 102 -18.18 14.48 10.06
N ARG A 103 -19.35 14.86 9.54
CA ARG A 103 -19.94 16.20 9.73
C ARG A 103 -20.19 16.40 11.23
N ARG A 104 -19.18 16.81 12.00
CA ARG A 104 -19.39 17.31 13.36
C ARG A 104 -20.01 18.69 13.25
N GLY A 105 -21.23 18.81 13.78
CA GLY A 105 -21.85 20.06 14.20
C GLY A 105 -22.19 21.05 13.08
N ARG A 106 -23.32 20.84 12.40
CA ARG A 106 -24.16 22.01 12.10
C ARG A 106 -24.83 22.37 13.42
N GLY A 107 -24.19 23.25 14.18
CA GLY A 107 -24.83 23.91 15.31
C GLY A 107 -26.13 24.53 14.82
N SER A 108 -27.22 24.21 15.49
CA SER A 108 -28.49 24.92 15.38
C SER A 108 -28.22 26.39 15.73
N ALA A 109 -28.13 27.25 14.72
CA ALA A 109 -28.24 28.68 14.92
C ALA A 109 -29.72 28.98 15.24
N SER A 110 -30.09 28.76 16.50
CA SER A 110 -31.16 29.53 17.14
C SER A 110 -30.54 30.85 17.58
N GLY A 111 -30.93 31.95 16.95
CA GLY A 111 -30.43 33.28 17.29
C GLY A 111 -31.28 34.37 16.69
N THR A 112 -32.21 34.86 17.52
CA THR A 112 -32.90 36.17 17.52
C THR A 112 -33.74 36.58 16.33
#